data_AF-A0A417JKY0-F1
#
_entry.id   AF-A0A417JKY0-F1
#
_cell.length_a   1.000
_cell.length_b   1.000
_cell.length_c   1.000
_cell.angle_alpha   90.00
_cell.angle_beta   90.00
_cell.angle_gamma   90.00
#
_symmetry.space_group_name_H-M   'P 1'
#
loop_
_entity.id
_entity.type
_entity.pdbx_description
1 polymer ?
#
loop_
_entity_poly.entity_id
_entity_poly.type
_entity_poly.pdbx_seq_one_letter_code
_entity_poly.pdbx_strand_id
1 'polypeptide(L)'
;MYERYQLYKTKLVDITDNTYLKISNCRGDIQTFYLEEMLVMDCLVETDDQHNEYQSVIYRGKIKIEEASDIKRETYFFKYIPVKEQWYICGDISGLFNKNIYTFFSN
;
A
#
# COMPACT_ATOMS: atom_id res chain seq x y z
N MET A 1 15.71 -1.93 14.39
CA MET A 1 14.67 -2.50 15.27
C MET A 1 13.34 -1.98 14.73
N TYR A 2 12.76 -2.69 13.75
CA TYR A 2 11.54 -2.25 13.07
C TYR A 2 10.37 -2.47 14.03
N GLU A 3 9.81 -1.38 14.55
CA GLU A 3 8.57 -1.41 15.32
C GLU A 3 7.53 -2.19 14.51
N ARG A 4 7.19 -3.38 15.03
CA ARG A 4 6.25 -4.35 14.48
C ARG A 4 5.16 -3.65 13.68
N TYR A 5 5.13 -3.88 12.36
CA TYR A 5 4.18 -3.28 11.42
C TYR A 5 2.75 -3.35 11.94
N GLN A 6 2.31 -2.26 12.55
CA GLN A 6 1.04 -2.18 13.25
C GLN A 6 -0.09 -2.18 12.22
N LEU A 7 -0.81 -3.30 12.11
CA LEU A 7 -1.98 -3.50 11.24
C LEU A 7 -2.99 -2.33 11.28
N TYR A 8 -3.10 -1.66 12.42
CA TYR A 8 -4.02 -0.54 12.66
C TYR A 8 -3.68 0.75 11.92
N LYS A 9 -2.50 0.85 11.30
CA LYS A 9 -2.16 1.94 10.38
C LYS A 9 -2.14 1.48 8.92
N THR A 10 -2.55 0.23 8.64
CA THR A 10 -2.48 -0.33 7.29
C THR A 10 -3.77 -0.09 6.52
N LYS A 11 -3.69 -0.13 5.18
CA LYS A 11 -4.87 -0.01 4.31
C LYS A 11 -4.90 -1.08 3.25
N LEU A 12 -6.08 -1.65 3.00
CA LEU A 12 -6.29 -2.62 1.94
C LEU A 12 -6.03 -2.00 0.56
N VAL A 13 -5.30 -2.71 -0.27
CA VAL A 13 -4.95 -2.29 -1.64
C VAL A 13 -5.18 -3.42 -2.64
N ASP A 14 -5.40 -3.03 -3.89
CA ASP A 14 -5.50 -3.96 -5.02
C ASP A 14 -4.25 -3.81 -5.90
N ILE A 15 -3.55 -4.91 -6.16
CA ILE A 15 -2.35 -4.97 -7.01
C ILE A 15 -2.69 -5.84 -8.21
N THR A 16 -2.71 -5.23 -9.40
CA THR A 16 -3.11 -5.93 -10.64
C THR A 16 -1.90 -6.44 -11.43
N ASP A 17 -2.16 -7.36 -12.37
CA ASP A 17 -1.15 -8.04 -13.22
C ASP A 17 -0.22 -7.09 -14.01
N ASN A 18 -0.54 -5.80 -14.09
CA ASN A 18 0.28 -4.77 -14.74
C ASN A 18 1.11 -3.90 -13.76
N THR A 19 1.40 -4.39 -12.54
CA THR A 19 2.28 -3.69 -11.57
C THR A 19 1.73 -2.32 -11.15
N TYR A 20 0.41 -2.18 -11.06
CA TYR A 20 -0.26 -0.97 -10.55
C TYR A 20 -0.88 -1.23 -9.19
N LEU A 21 -0.74 -0.24 -8.31
CA LEU A 21 -1.32 -0.19 -6.97
C LEU A 21 -2.56 0.70 -6.99
N LYS A 22 -3.72 0.15 -6.64
CA LYS A 22 -4.95 0.92 -6.44
C LYS A 22 -5.29 1.04 -4.97
N ILE A 23 -5.59 2.26 -4.53
CA ILE A 23 -5.92 2.56 -3.14
C ILE A 23 -7.19 3.44 -3.09
N SER A 24 -8.21 3.01 -2.34
CA SER A 24 -9.47 3.76 -2.19
C SER A 24 -9.55 4.49 -0.85
N ASN A 25 -9.70 5.81 -0.78
CA ASN A 25 -9.91 6.51 0.51
C ASN A 25 -11.27 6.20 1.16
N CYS A 26 -11.49 6.74 2.37
CA CYS A 26 -12.73 6.57 3.13
C CYS A 26 -13.97 7.22 2.47
N ARG A 27 -13.78 8.04 1.45
CA ARG A 27 -14.83 8.64 0.63
C ARG A 27 -15.13 7.82 -0.64
N GLY A 28 -14.34 6.77 -0.91
CA GLY A 28 -14.45 5.95 -2.11
C GLY A 28 -13.61 6.43 -3.30
N ASP A 29 -12.81 7.49 -3.14
CA ASP A 29 -11.93 7.97 -4.21
C ASP A 29 -10.78 6.99 -4.42
N ILE A 30 -10.60 6.52 -5.67
CA ILE A 30 -9.56 5.57 -6.04
C ILE A 30 -8.38 6.31 -6.66
N GLN A 31 -7.20 6.07 -6.13
CA GLN A 31 -5.94 6.54 -6.71
C GLN A 31 -5.10 5.35 -7.17
N THR A 32 -4.51 5.48 -8.36
CA THR A 32 -3.69 4.43 -8.97
C THR A 32 -2.24 4.91 -9.06
N PHE A 33 -1.31 4.07 -8.63
CA PHE A 33 0.13 4.33 -8.66
C PHE A 33 0.85 3.20 -9.40
N TYR A 34 1.98 3.52 -10.01
CA TYR A 34 2.84 2.50 -10.62
C TYR A 34 3.82 1.96 -9.60
N LEU A 35 3.92 0.63 -9.48
CA LEU A 35 4.93 -0.05 -8.66
C LEU A 35 6.17 -0.30 -9.53
N GLU A 36 7.28 0.36 -9.20
CA GLU A 36 8.57 0.18 -9.89
C GLU A 36 9.33 -1.06 -9.37
N GLU A 37 9.16 -1.40 -8.10
CA GLU A 37 9.94 -2.46 -7.43
C GLU A 37 9.10 -3.08 -6.31
N MET A 38 9.26 -4.40 -6.12
CA MET A 38 8.73 -5.16 -4.98
C MET A 38 9.75 -6.21 -4.55
N LEU A 39 10.30 -6.07 -3.34
CA LEU A 39 11.25 -7.01 -2.76
C LEU A 39 10.65 -7.69 -1.54
N VAL A 40 10.70 -9.03 -1.49
CA VAL A 40 10.35 -9.78 -0.29
C VAL A 40 11.37 -9.47 0.79
N MET A 41 10.89 -9.02 1.95
CA MET A 41 11.73 -8.69 3.11
C MET A 41 11.65 -9.77 4.18
N ASP A 42 10.46 -10.31 4.43
CA ASP A 42 10.23 -11.26 5.52
C ASP A 42 8.97 -12.10 5.28
N CYS A 43 8.87 -13.23 5.98
CA CYS A 43 7.68 -14.08 6.06
C CYS A 43 7.39 -14.35 7.53
N LEU A 44 6.21 -13.95 7.98
CA LEU A 44 5.79 -13.97 9.38
C LEU A 44 4.63 -14.95 9.59
N VAL A 45 4.57 -15.52 10.79
CA VAL A 45 3.36 -16.17 11.31
C VAL A 45 2.73 -15.22 12.32
N GLU A 46 1.47 -14.88 12.09
CA GLU A 46 0.69 -13.97 12.93
C GLU A 46 -0.57 -14.67 13.41
N THR A 47 -1.18 -14.12 14.44
CA THR A 47 -2.40 -14.66 15.05
C THR A 47 -3.51 -13.61 14.93
N ASP A 48 -4.70 -14.02 14.51
CA ASP A 48 -5.87 -13.14 14.46
C ASP A 48 -6.59 -13.05 15.83
N ASP A 49 -7.64 -12.23 15.92
CA ASP A 49 -8.41 -12.05 17.16
C ASP A 49 -9.14 -13.33 17.62
N GLN A 50 -9.27 -14.32 16.73
CA GLN A 50 -9.86 -15.63 17.03
C GLN A 50 -8.80 -16.67 17.41
N HIS A 51 -7.54 -16.26 17.57
CA HIS A 51 -6.40 -17.12 17.88
C HIS A 51 -6.01 -18.09 16.75
N ASN A 52 -6.41 -17.81 15.51
CA ASN A 52 -5.96 -18.59 14.36
C ASN A 52 -4.63 -18.05 13.84
N GLU A 53 -3.68 -18.96 13.62
CA GLU A 53 -2.41 -18.63 12.99
C GLU A 53 -2.57 -18.49 11.47
N TYR A 54 -1.92 -17.49 10.89
CA TYR A 54 -1.83 -17.29 9.45
C TYR A 54 -0.46 -16.76 9.04
N GLN A 55 -0.05 -17.09 7.83
CA GLN A 55 1.17 -16.55 7.23
C GLN A 55 0.91 -15.17 6.64
N SER A 56 1.90 -14.28 6.75
CA SER A 56 1.94 -13.04 6.00
C SER A 56 3.33 -12.78 5.44
N VAL A 57 3.38 -12.14 4.28
CA VAL A 57 4.65 -11.82 3.59
C VAL A 57 4.81 -10.33 3.57
N ILE A 58 5.95 -9.84 4.04
CA ILE A 58 6.31 -8.43 4.05
C ILE A 58 7.17 -8.12 2.84
N TYR A 59 6.78 -7.09 2.11
CA TYR A 59 7.51 -6.57 0.97
C TYR A 59 7.95 -5.13 1.23
N ARG A 60 9.09 -4.76 0.67
CA ARG A 60 9.48 -3.37 0.46
C ARG A 60 9.19 -3.04 -1.00
N GLY A 61 8.27 -2.11 -1.22
CA GLY A 61 7.88 -1.69 -2.56
C GLY A 61 8.19 -0.23 -2.82
N LYS A 62 8.49 0.08 -4.08
CA LYS A 62 8.77 1.43 -4.55
C LYS A 62 7.67 1.86 -5.51
N ILE A 63 7.01 2.98 -5.20
CA ILE A 63 5.97 3.55 -6.05
C ILE A 63 6.49 4.77 -6.77
N LYS A 64 6.07 4.93 -8.02
CA LYS A 64 6.29 6.13 -8.83
C LYS A 64 5.04 7.01 -8.75
N ILE A 65 5.26 8.28 -8.44
CA ILE A 65 4.24 9.32 -8.37
C ILE A 65 4.62 10.39 -9.40
N GLU A 66 3.76 10.57 -10.40
CA GLU A 66 3.90 11.61 -11.40
C GLU A 66 3.16 12.86 -10.91
N GLU A 67 3.92 13.89 -10.54
CA GLU A 67 3.40 15.23 -10.27
C GLU A 67 3.70 16.11 -11.48
N ALA A 68 2.86 17.11 -11.77
CA ALA A 68 2.79 17.86 -13.03
C ALA A 68 4.13 18.17 -13.76
N SER A 69 5.22 18.38 -13.02
CA SER A 69 6.56 18.65 -13.57
C SER A 69 7.69 17.82 -12.94
N ASP A 70 7.39 16.83 -12.08
CA ASP A 70 8.41 16.04 -11.38
C ASP A 70 7.97 14.60 -11.12
N ILE A 71 8.93 13.68 -11.07
CA ILE A 71 8.69 12.26 -10.79
C ILE A 71 9.24 11.96 -9.40
N LYS A 72 8.32 11.81 -8.44
CA LYS A 72 8.66 11.36 -7.09
C LYS A 72 8.64 9.84 -7.02
N ARG A 73 9.56 9.31 -6.23
CA ARG A 73 9.66 7.89 -5.93
C ARG A 73 9.64 7.71 -4.44
N GLU A 74 8.61 7.04 -3.94
CA GLU A 74 8.42 6.82 -2.52
C GLU A 74 8.49 5.32 -2.22
N THR A 75 9.06 4.98 -1.07
CA THR A 75 9.20 3.58 -0.64
C THR A 75 8.23 3.31 0.49
N TYR A 76 7.48 2.22 0.37
CA TYR A 76 6.52 1.76 1.37
C TYR A 76 6.73 0.28 1.68
N PHE A 77 6.23 -0.14 2.83
CA PHE A 77 6.14 -1.56 3.17
C PHE A 77 4.75 -2.06 2.83
N PHE A 78 4.68 -3.22 2.20
CA PHE A 78 3.45 -3.89 1.86
C PHE A 78 3.39 -5.21 2.61
N LYS A 79 2.19 -5.62 2.98
CA LYS A 79 1.92 -6.88 3.63
C LYS A 79 0.89 -7.64 2.80
N TYR A 80 1.22 -8.87 2.44
CA TYR A 80 0.30 -9.79 1.78
C TYR A 80 -0.12 -10.88 2.77
N ILE A 81 -1.43 -11.16 2.84
CA ILE A 81 -1.99 -12.26 3.61
C ILE A 81 -2.54 -13.29 2.60
N PRO A 82 -1.81 -14.37 2.31
CA PRO A 82 -2.19 -15.34 1.27
C PRO A 82 -3.55 -15.99 1.52
N VAL A 83 -3.85 -16.38 2.77
CA VAL A 83 -5.11 -17.05 3.12
C VAL A 83 -6.36 -16.18 2.91
N LYS A 84 -6.19 -14.87 2.79
CA LYS A 84 -7.27 -13.92 2.48
C LYS A 84 -7.16 -13.35 1.06
N GLU A 85 -6.07 -13.65 0.35
CA GLU A 85 -5.69 -13.02 -0.92
C GLU A 85 -5.70 -11.48 -0.82
N GLN A 86 -5.29 -10.93 0.33
CA GLN A 86 -5.41 -9.50 0.63
C GLN A 86 -4.05 -8.82 0.78
N TRP A 87 -3.94 -7.64 0.17
CA TRP A 87 -2.77 -6.77 0.27
C TRP A 87 -3.04 -5.56 1.14
N TYR A 88 -2.02 -5.17 1.89
CA TYR A 88 -2.04 -3.99 2.74
C TYR A 88 -0.80 -3.14 2.50
N ILE A 89 -0.93 -1.82 2.57
CA ILE A 89 0.20 -0.90 2.70
C ILE A 89 0.37 -0.50 4.16
N CYS A 90 1.59 -0.52 4.69
CA CYS A 90 1.88 -0.24 6.09
C CYS A 90 2.39 1.19 6.32
N GLY A 91 1.91 1.81 7.41
CA GLY A 91 2.32 3.15 7.83
C GLY A 91 1.31 4.24 7.43
N ASP A 92 1.64 5.50 7.71
CA ASP A 92 0.78 6.61 7.31
C ASP A 92 0.88 6.84 5.80
N ILE A 93 -0.27 6.76 5.14
CA ILE A 93 -0.43 6.93 3.70
C ILE A 93 -1.30 8.14 3.35
N SER A 94 -1.60 9.00 4.33
CA SER A 94 -2.35 10.24 4.13
C SER A 94 -1.70 11.13 3.06
N GLY A 95 -0.37 11.11 2.99
CA GLY A 95 0.43 11.81 1.96
C GLY A 95 0.16 11.34 0.53
N LEU A 96 -0.34 10.12 0.32
CA LEU A 96 -0.73 9.63 -1.00
C LEU A 96 -2.03 10.30 -1.46
N PHE A 97 -2.98 10.48 -0.56
CA PHE A 97 -4.31 11.05 -0.85
C PHE A 97 -4.36 12.58 -0.80
N ASN A 98 -3.54 13.21 0.04
CA ASN A 98 -3.55 14.66 0.23
C ASN A 98 -2.93 15.46 -0.93
N LYS A 99 -2.31 14.79 -1.92
CA LYS A 99 -1.59 15.46 -3.01
C LYS A 99 -2.44 15.71 -4.28
N ASN A 100 -3.72 15.32 -4.29
CA ASN A 100 -4.67 15.57 -5.39
C ASN A 100 -5.74 16.63 -5.05
N ILE A 101 -5.37 17.75 -4.41
CA ILE A 101 -6.23 18.95 -4.38
C ILE A 101 -6.02 19.82 -5.63
N TYR A 102 -5.11 19.44 -6.54
CA TYR A 102 -4.91 20.16 -7.82
C TYR A 102 -5.07 19.24 -9.02
N THR A 103 -6.25 18.66 -9.17
CA THR A 103 -6.77 18.31 -10.50
C THR A 103 -7.95 19.22 -10.82
N PHE A 104 -7.61 20.31 -11.52
CA PHE A 104 -8.44 21.11 -12.42
C PHE A 104 -9.90 20.68 -12.54
N PHE A 105 -10.81 21.41 -11.90
CA PHE A 105 -12.10 21.67 -12.52
C PHE A 105 -11.90 22.81 -13.52
N SER A 106 -11.86 22.45 -14.80
CA SER A 106 -12.06 23.38 -15.90
C SER A 106 -13.03 22.73 -16.87
N ASN A 107 -14.32 22.97 -16.63
CA ASN A 107 -15.28 23.50 -17.60
C ASN A 107 -16.60 23.79 -16.89
#